data_AF-A0A7S3B4I3-F1
#
_entry.id   AF-A0A7S3B4I3-F1
#
_cell.length_a   1.000
_cell.length_b   1.000
_cell.length_c   1.000
_cell.angle_alpha   90.00
_cell.angle_beta   90.00
_cell.angle_gamma   90.00
#
_symmetry.space_group_name_H-M   'P 1'
#
loop_
_entity.id
_entity.type
_entity.pdbx_description
1 polymer ?
#
loop_
_entity_poly.entity_id
_entity_poly.type
_entity_poly.pdbx_seq_one_letter_code
_entity_poly.pdbx_strand_id
1 'polypeptide(L)'
;VVPVVSEEATGTAPDDVACGSQGVCFFRGDGRRCSEAELIEGIKAAECVLVGEYHGNGLGHQLELQLLTVLAADRPCTLSLEMFEADVQGVLDEYLRGLIRE
;
A
#
# COMPACT_ATOMS: atom_id res chain seq x y z
N VAL A 1 6.66 6.78 -0.60
CA VAL A 1 6.98 6.44 0.80
C VAL A 1 7.07 4.93 0.84
N VAL A 2 8.21 4.36 1.21
CA VAL A 2 8.36 2.90 1.27
C VAL A 2 7.85 2.45 2.64
N PRO A 3 6.78 1.64 2.74
CA PRO A 3 6.38 1.09 4.02
C PRO A 3 7.42 0.06 4.46
N VAL A 4 8.04 0.29 5.63
CA VAL A 4 8.87 -0.73 6.28
C VAL A 4 7.96 -1.46 7.26
N VAL A 5 7.55 -2.67 6.89
CA VAL A 5 6.85 -3.58 7.80
C VAL A 5 7.92 -4.36 8.56
N SER A 6 8.03 -4.12 9.86
CA SER A 6 8.90 -4.90 10.75
C SER A 6 8.06 -5.56 11.83
N GLU A 7 8.01 -6.89 11.82
CA GLU A 7 7.51 -7.68 12.96
C GLU A 7 8.58 -7.68 14.06
N GLU A 8 8.17 -7.20 15.23
CA GLU A 8 8.92 -7.11 16.49
C GLU A 8 10.19 -6.24 16.51
N ALA A 9 10.05 -5.06 17.13
CA ALA A 9 11.14 -4.42 17.87
C ALA A 9 10.61 -3.96 19.23
N THR A 10 10.87 -4.77 20.25
CA THR A 10 10.83 -4.37 21.66
C THR A 10 11.99 -3.40 21.92
N GLY A 11 11.79 -2.13 21.60
CA GLY A 11 12.80 -1.09 21.78
C GLY A 11 12.20 0.30 21.75
N THR A 12 12.18 0.95 22.92
CA THR A 12 11.64 2.29 23.16
C THR A 12 12.46 3.33 22.39
N ALA A 13 11.91 3.80 21.27
CA ALA A 13 12.38 4.96 20.51
C ALA A 13 11.33 6.07 20.64
N PRO A 14 11.72 7.35 20.68
CA PRO A 14 10.94 8.43 21.29
C PRO A 14 9.52 8.52 20.76
N ASP A 15 8.58 8.51 21.72
CA ASP A 15 7.13 8.67 21.61
C ASP A 15 6.80 9.99 20.87
N ASP A 16 5.83 10.07 19.97
CA ASP A 16 4.41 10.13 20.33
C ASP A 16 3.46 9.65 19.21
N VAL A 17 3.99 9.03 18.15
CA VAL A 17 3.18 8.61 17.01
C VAL A 17 2.90 7.11 17.11
N ALA A 18 1.69 6.78 17.55
CA ALA A 18 1.22 5.41 17.69
C ALA A 18 1.45 4.61 16.40
N CYS A 19 1.88 3.36 16.52
CA CYS A 19 1.88 2.44 15.39
C CYS A 19 0.45 2.34 14.86
N GLY A 20 0.31 2.27 13.54
CA GLY A 20 -0.96 2.15 12.85
C GLY A 20 -1.72 0.93 13.33
N SER A 21 -3.01 0.89 12.98
CA SER A 21 -3.83 -0.27 13.30
C SER A 21 -3.13 -1.54 12.76
N GLN A 22 -3.09 -2.61 13.56
CA GLN A 22 -2.41 -3.88 13.25
C GLN A 22 -0.88 -3.98 13.49
N GLY A 23 -0.28 -3.07 14.27
CA GLY A 23 1.12 -3.23 14.70
C GLY A 23 2.14 -2.84 13.63
N VAL A 24 1.70 -2.14 12.59
CA VAL A 24 2.55 -1.56 11.54
C VAL A 24 3.00 -0.18 11.97
N CYS A 25 4.28 0.15 11.79
CA CYS A 25 4.78 1.49 12.06
C CYS A 25 5.24 2.12 10.74
N PHE A 26 4.85 3.38 10.50
CA PHE A 26 5.17 4.07 9.25
C PHE A 26 6.32 5.05 9.46
N PHE A 27 7.14 5.19 8.42
CA PHE A 27 8.32 6.05 8.45
C PHE A 27 8.39 6.90 7.19
N ARG A 28 8.85 8.14 7.36
CA ARG A 28 9.17 9.07 6.27
C ARG A 28 10.52 8.71 5.64
N GLY A 29 10.83 9.32 4.50
CA GLY A 29 12.11 9.10 3.81
C GLY A 29 13.36 9.53 4.60
N ASP A 30 13.19 10.31 5.67
CA ASP A 30 14.25 10.71 6.60
C ASP A 30 14.36 9.78 7.83
N GLY A 31 13.59 8.69 7.86
CA GLY A 31 13.58 7.69 8.94
C GLY A 31 12.76 8.10 10.17
N ARG A 32 12.12 9.27 10.19
CA ARG A 32 11.22 9.65 11.30
C ARG A 32 9.89 8.92 11.18
N ARG A 33 9.31 8.53 12.32
CA ARG A 33 7.96 7.95 12.36
C ARG A 33 6.91 8.95 11.87
N CYS A 34 5.88 8.44 11.21
CA CYS A 34 4.66 9.19 10.92
C CYS A 34 3.43 8.34 11.24
N SER A 35 2.31 9.01 11.43
CA SER A 35 1.04 8.37 11.71
C SER A 35 0.47 7.80 10.43
N GLU A 36 -0.44 6.84 10.58
CA GLU A 36 -1.23 6.33 9.48
C GLU A 36 -2.01 7.46 8.78
N ALA A 37 -2.57 8.40 9.55
CA ALA A 37 -3.28 9.55 9.00
C ALA A 37 -2.36 10.44 8.15
N GLU A 38 -1.15 10.75 8.62
CA GLU A 38 -0.17 11.52 7.83
C GLU A 38 0.24 10.79 6.54
N LEU A 39 0.38 9.46 6.59
CA LEU A 39 0.64 8.67 5.40
C LEU A 39 -0.53 8.79 4.40
N ILE A 40 -1.76 8.60 4.87
CA ILE A 40 -2.98 8.66 4.04
C ILE A 40 -3.12 10.04 3.38
N GLU A 41 -2.96 11.12 4.14
CA GLU A 41 -3.00 12.48 3.59
C GLU A 41 -1.91 12.69 2.51
N GLY A 42 -0.71 12.16 2.76
CA GLY A 42 0.39 12.21 1.79
C GLY A 42 0.08 11.48 0.48
N ILE A 43 -0.48 10.27 0.54
CA ILE A 43 -0.78 9.49 -0.68
C ILE A 43 -2.01 10.01 -1.44
N LYS A 44 -2.99 10.63 -0.74
CA LYS A 44 -4.14 11.26 -1.39
C LYS A 44 -3.73 12.46 -2.23
N ALA A 45 -2.74 13.23 -1.78
CA ALA A 45 -2.21 14.37 -2.51
C ALA A 45 -1.32 14.00 -3.72
N ALA A 46 -0.85 12.74 -3.80
CA ALA A 46 0.03 12.29 -4.87
C ALA A 46 -0.76 11.87 -6.12
N GLU A 47 -0.27 12.21 -7.32
CA GLU A 47 -0.87 11.74 -8.57
C GLU A 47 -0.57 10.26 -8.83
N CYS A 48 0.62 9.79 -8.41
CA CYS A 48 1.07 8.41 -8.53
C CYS A 48 1.65 7.94 -7.19
N VAL A 49 1.25 6.75 -6.74
CA VAL A 49 1.71 6.12 -5.51
C VAL A 49 2.36 4.79 -5.88
N LEU A 50 3.65 4.66 -5.57
CA LEU A 50 4.42 3.43 -5.78
C LEU A 50 4.50 2.70 -4.43
N VAL A 51 4.03 1.46 -4.40
CA VAL A 51 4.11 0.57 -3.24
C VAL A 51 5.03 -0.59 -3.61
N GLY A 52 6.12 -0.75 -2.86
CA GLY A 52 7.02 -1.89 -3.01
C GLY A 52 6.65 -2.97 -2.01
N GLU A 53 6.75 -4.23 -2.44
CA GLU A 53 6.35 -5.38 -1.64
C GLU A 53 7.46 -6.42 -1.50
N TYR A 54 7.27 -7.32 -0.55
CA TYR A 54 7.90 -8.63 -0.54
C TYR A 54 6.81 -9.66 -0.82
N HIS A 55 6.85 -10.32 -1.99
CA HIS A 55 5.75 -11.15 -2.52
C HIS A 55 5.18 -12.22 -1.57
N GLY A 56 5.93 -12.62 -0.53
CA GLY A 56 5.50 -13.60 0.47
C GLY A 56 4.90 -13.00 1.75
N ASN A 57 4.78 -11.68 1.87
CA ASN A 57 4.36 -11.01 3.10
C ASN A 57 2.86 -10.71 3.09
N GLY A 58 2.07 -11.54 3.77
CA GLY A 58 0.62 -11.37 3.88
C GLY A 58 0.18 -10.05 4.53
N LEU A 59 0.95 -9.53 5.49
CA LEU A 59 0.65 -8.22 6.11
C LEU A 59 0.87 -7.08 5.10
N GLY A 60 1.88 -7.20 4.24
CA GLY A 60 2.13 -6.26 3.14
C GLY A 60 0.93 -6.18 2.19
N HIS A 61 0.43 -7.33 1.75
CA HIS A 61 -0.74 -7.39 0.85
C HIS A 61 -2.01 -6.81 1.50
N GLN A 62 -2.19 -7.00 2.81
CA GLN A 62 -3.31 -6.39 3.54
C GLN A 62 -3.20 -4.86 3.56
N LEU A 63 -2.00 -4.34 3.78
CA LEU A 63 -1.75 -2.90 3.74
C LEU A 63 -1.98 -2.32 2.34
N GLU A 64 -1.51 -2.99 1.28
CA GLU A 64 -1.74 -2.57 -0.11
C GLU A 64 -3.24 -2.48 -0.43
N LEU A 65 -4.01 -3.51 -0.06
CA LEU A 65 -5.46 -3.50 -0.22
C LEU A 65 -6.12 -2.35 0.55
N GLN A 66 -5.66 -2.08 1.77
CA GLN A 66 -6.17 -0.98 2.59
C GLN A 66 -5.88 0.37 1.91
N LEU A 67 -4.65 0.61 1.46
CA LEU A 67 -4.27 1.87 0.81
C LEU A 67 -5.06 2.07 -0.50
N LEU A 68 -5.20 1.02 -1.32
CA LEU A 68 -6.00 1.07 -2.55
C LEU A 68 -7.46 1.37 -2.25
N THR A 69 -8.06 0.73 -1.23
CA THR A 69 -9.44 0.96 -0.84
C THR A 69 -9.68 2.40 -0.39
N VAL A 70 -8.77 2.95 0.43
CA VAL A 70 -8.85 4.35 0.89
C VAL A 70 -8.73 5.33 -0.28
N LEU A 71 -7.80 5.09 -1.21
CA LEU A 71 -7.62 5.95 -2.39
C LEU A 71 -8.83 5.86 -3.35
N ALA A 72 -9.33 4.66 -3.61
CA ALA A 72 -10.46 4.44 -4.52
C ALA A 72 -11.78 5.01 -3.98
N ALA A 73 -11.92 5.15 -2.65
CA ALA A 73 -13.07 5.82 -2.03
C ALA A 73 -13.03 7.35 -2.20
N ASP A 74 -11.84 7.93 -2.40
CA ASP A 74 -11.61 9.37 -2.48
C ASP A 74 -11.64 9.88 -3.94
N ARG A 75 -11.11 9.07 -4.87
CA ARG A 75 -10.98 9.44 -6.29
C ARG A 75 -10.96 8.24 -7.23
N PRO A 76 -11.22 8.43 -8.54
CA PRO A 76 -10.94 7.41 -9.55
C PRO A 76 -9.47 6.96 -9.47
N CYS A 77 -9.26 5.66 -9.35
CA CYS A 77 -7.94 5.06 -9.22
C CYS A 77 -7.73 4.00 -10.30
N THR A 78 -6.52 3.97 -10.86
CA THR A 78 -6.04 2.88 -11.71
C THR A 78 -4.99 2.11 -10.93
N LEU A 79 -5.15 0.79 -10.85
CA LEU A 79 -4.17 -0.11 -10.27
C LEU A 79 -3.25 -0.65 -11.37
N SER A 80 -1.95 -0.47 -11.21
CA SER A 80 -0.93 -1.14 -12.02
C SER A 80 -0.23 -2.17 -11.14
N LEU A 81 0.07 -3.34 -11.71
CA LEU A 81 0.62 -4.50 -11.00
C LEU A 81 1.90 -4.95 -11.71
N GLU A 82 2.97 -5.21 -10.96
CA GLU A 82 4.24 -5.71 -11.50
C GLU A 82 4.06 -7.03 -12.27
N MET A 83 3.13 -7.87 -11.82
CA MET A 83 2.90 -9.22 -12.35
C MET A 83 2.25 -9.23 -13.74
N PHE A 84 1.72 -8.11 -14.21
CA PHE A 84 1.05 -8.00 -15.50
C PHE A 84 1.67 -6.90 -16.35
N GLU A 85 2.34 -7.31 -17.42
CA GLU A 85 2.88 -6.39 -18.42
C GLU A 85 1.75 -5.72 -19.24
N ALA A 86 2.08 -4.62 -19.92
CA ALA A 86 1.08 -3.85 -20.66
C ALA A 86 0.45 -4.60 -21.85
N ASP A 87 1.12 -5.63 -22.37
CA ASP A 87 0.66 -6.42 -23.52
C ASP A 87 -0.49 -7.38 -23.17
N VAL A 88 -0.67 -7.72 -21.89
CA VAL A 88 -1.77 -8.59 -21.43
C VAL A 88 -3.03 -7.82 -20.99
N GLN A 89 -3.08 -6.50 -21.17
CA GLN A 89 -4.24 -5.68 -20.76
C GLN A 89 -5.56 -6.19 -21.36
N GLY A 90 -5.56 -6.65 -22.62
CA GLY A 90 -6.76 -7.20 -23.25
C GLY A 90 -7.30 -8.46 -22.54
N VAL A 91 -6.40 -9.32 -22.06
CA VAL A 91 -6.78 -10.54 -21.31
C VAL A 91 -7.34 -10.16 -19.94
N LEU A 92 -6.75 -9.17 -19.26
CA LEU A 92 -7.27 -8.64 -18.01
C LEU A 92 -8.65 -8.00 -18.18
N ASP A 93 -8.87 -7.25 -19.26
CA ASP A 93 -10.17 -6.65 -19.57
C ASP A 93 -11.24 -7.73 -19.82
N GLU A 94 -10.89 -8.83 -20.49
CA GLU A 94 -11.76 -9.98 -20.69
C GLU A 94 -12.08 -10.70 -19.38
N TYR A 95 -11.09 -10.89 -18.50
CA TYR A 95 -11.27 -11.44 -17.16
C TYR A 95 -12.21 -10.56 -16.31
N LEU A 96 -11.98 -9.24 -16.25
CA LEU A 96 -12.81 -8.29 -15.50
C LEU A 96 -14.26 -8.21 -16.04
N ARG A 97 -14.47 -8.51 -17.32
CA ARG A 97 -15.81 -8.63 -17.94
C ARG A 97 -16.48 -9.99 -17.72
N GLY A 98 -15.80 -10.94 -17.07
CA GLY A 98 -16.30 -12.30 -16.84
C GLY A 98 -16.31 -13.18 -18.10
N LEU A 99 -15.53 -12.84 -19.13
CA LEU A 99 -15.40 -13.62 -20.36
C LEU A 99 -14.42 -14.79 -20.20
N ILE A 100 -13.45 -14.65 -19.30
CA ILE A 100 -12.47 -15.68 -18.90
C ILE A 100 -12.66 -15.98 -17.40
N ARG A 101 -12.43 -17.23 -16.99
CA ARG A 101 -12.47 -17.68 -15.58
C ARG A 101 -11.06 -17.82 -15.03
N GLU A 102 -10.96 -17.89 -13.70
CA GLU A 102 -9.74 -18.26 -12.97
C GLU A 102 -9.14 -19.61 -13.42
#